data_AF-A0A6J4K3V2-F1
#
_entry.id   AF-A0A6J4K3V2-F1
#
_cell.length_a   1.000
_cell.length_b   1.000
_cell.length_c   1.000
_cell.angle_alpha   90.00
_cell.angle_beta   90.00
_cell.angle_gamma   90.00
#
_symmetry.space_group_name_H-M   'P 1'
#
loop_
_entity.id
_entity.type
_entity.pdbx_description
1 polymer ?
#
loop_
_entity_poly.entity_id
_entity_poly.type
_entity_poly.pdbx_seq_one_letter_code
_entity_poly.pdbx_strand_id
1 'polypeptide(L)'
;GTIPNLQLKQSGRHTHAIDFIAGLLRSLEFEVSVAPSGPARGARIVSVLQILGGQAEQLRFMRDVGFCRSVEKRVAAAAAASVAWQGMAYAANRDAAKEKARALRGQGVPWRAAVADVSERFGVTPGFAYHSFYEDRGRSRRLPGHATEPQADREICWVPVSEVQPGGTSLVYDIVTGDPAHCFLASCVVVHNCGNAAIRTDLRVEDITRNVSLDEIVRNPHRLAQNNLANNLADEIASAISFGIGRKNNADDAPVDHPLFRDPAWYAVPNTGGYRDTLQDKARRQLGTVGSGNHYVDVFADENGSVWVGVHFGSRGLGHTIASAFLSLSQGGMWGERAAEKEVLLDINQPLGHDYWQLMQLAGEYAYAGREWVARKVVALLGGKELELVHNHHNYAWKEAHVSNEGEPTEYVVIRKGATPAFPGQKGFVGGSMGDDAVILEGNAAPPDEETALAQRESLFSTVHGAGRVMSRTAAAGKRNRRGKVLSPGRISQEMLQQWLGKRGVILRGGGLDEAPQAYRRLPRVLEAQGETIQVRHTLRPLIVAMAGAGEMDPYKD
;
A
#
# COMPACT_ATOMS: atom_id res chain seq x y z
N GLY A 1 -37.18 9.98 3.83
CA GLY A 1 -38.49 9.28 3.83
C GLY A 1 -38.32 7.92 4.48
N THR A 2 -39.26 7.47 5.31
CA THR A 2 -39.23 6.12 5.91
C THR A 2 -39.24 5.07 4.81
N ILE A 3 -38.23 4.20 4.77
CA ILE A 3 -38.22 3.04 3.88
C ILE A 3 -39.45 2.19 4.27
N PRO A 4 -40.33 1.84 3.33
CA PRO A 4 -41.63 1.26 3.63
C PRO A 4 -41.52 -0.06 4.38
N ASN A 5 -42.45 -0.32 5.30
CA ASN A 5 -42.64 -1.63 5.90
C ASN A 5 -42.83 -2.68 4.80
N LEU A 6 -41.83 -3.53 4.61
CA LEU A 6 -41.84 -4.54 3.55
C LEU A 6 -42.62 -5.76 4.03
N GLN A 7 -43.47 -6.30 3.15
CA GLN A 7 -44.16 -7.57 3.37
C GLN A 7 -43.71 -8.58 2.33
N LEU A 8 -43.31 -9.77 2.79
CA LEU A 8 -43.03 -10.91 1.93
C LEU A 8 -44.17 -11.93 2.08
N LYS A 9 -44.70 -12.42 0.96
CA LYS A 9 -45.76 -13.43 0.94
C LYS A 9 -45.24 -14.74 0.36
N GLN A 10 -45.51 -15.85 1.05
CA GLN A 10 -45.27 -17.19 0.53
C GLN A 10 -46.60 -17.94 0.43
N SER A 11 -46.85 -18.59 -0.71
CA SER A 11 -47.95 -19.55 -0.89
C SER A 11 -47.37 -20.95 -1.05
N GLY A 12 -47.83 -21.92 -0.26
CA GLY A 12 -47.30 -23.27 -0.30
C GLY A 12 -47.98 -24.24 0.66
N ARG A 13 -47.50 -25.49 0.72
CA ARG A 13 -48.00 -26.50 1.68
C ARG A 13 -47.33 -26.40 3.06
N HIS A 14 -46.19 -25.70 3.16
CA HIS A 14 -45.37 -25.55 4.38
C HIS A 14 -44.81 -24.13 4.51
N THR A 15 -44.42 -23.73 5.72
CA THR A 15 -43.87 -22.40 6.04
C THR A 15 -42.33 -22.36 6.04
N HIS A 16 -41.64 -23.47 5.70
CA HIS A 16 -40.19 -23.58 5.88
C HIS A 16 -39.38 -22.45 5.20
N ALA A 17 -39.75 -22.01 4.00
CA ALA A 17 -39.03 -20.97 3.29
C ALA A 17 -39.23 -19.58 3.93
N ILE A 18 -40.45 -19.24 4.33
CA ILE A 18 -40.74 -17.97 5.00
C ILE A 18 -40.14 -17.93 6.41
N ASP A 19 -40.10 -19.07 7.11
CA ASP A 19 -39.45 -19.19 8.42
C ASP A 19 -37.92 -19.10 8.32
N PHE A 20 -37.32 -19.65 7.25
CA PHE A 20 -35.90 -19.48 6.96
C PHE A 20 -35.53 -18.02 6.70
N ILE A 21 -36.31 -17.32 5.87
CA ILE A 21 -36.12 -15.88 5.61
C ILE A 21 -36.32 -15.07 6.90
N ALA A 22 -37.31 -15.42 7.72
CA ALA A 22 -37.51 -14.80 9.03
C ALA A 22 -36.27 -14.97 9.93
N GLY A 23 -35.68 -16.17 9.97
CA GLY A 23 -34.45 -16.45 10.71
C GLY A 23 -33.27 -15.59 10.25
N LEU A 24 -33.09 -15.46 8.93
CA LEU A 24 -32.02 -14.64 8.35
C LEU A 24 -32.20 -13.15 8.67
N LEU A 25 -33.43 -12.64 8.64
CA LEU A 25 -33.70 -11.26 9.01
C LEU A 25 -33.50 -11.01 10.51
N ARG A 26 -33.86 -11.96 11.37
CA ARG A 26 -33.55 -11.89 12.81
C ARG A 26 -32.05 -11.89 13.08
N SER A 27 -31.25 -12.63 12.31
CA SER A 27 -29.78 -12.59 12.45
C SER A 27 -29.16 -11.24 12.05
N LEU A 28 -29.94 -10.41 11.34
CA LEU A 28 -29.60 -9.02 11.02
C LEU A 28 -30.34 -8.03 11.93
N GLU A 29 -30.86 -8.54 13.05
CA GLU A 29 -31.55 -7.78 14.11
C GLU A 29 -32.87 -7.12 13.73
N PHE A 30 -33.49 -7.53 12.61
CA PHE A 30 -34.86 -7.10 12.32
C PHE A 30 -35.85 -7.79 13.27
N GLU A 31 -36.84 -7.04 13.73
CA GLU A 31 -38.05 -7.65 14.27
C GLU A 31 -38.88 -8.18 13.12
N VAL A 32 -39.34 -9.42 13.21
CA VAL A 32 -40.16 -10.02 12.15
C VAL A 32 -41.28 -10.85 12.72
N SER A 33 -42.47 -10.69 12.16
CA SER A 33 -43.63 -11.52 12.48
C SER A 33 -44.05 -12.30 11.24
N VAL A 34 -44.33 -13.59 11.42
CA VAL A 34 -44.89 -14.45 10.38
C VAL A 34 -46.32 -14.78 10.79
N ALA A 35 -47.28 -14.49 9.93
CA ALA A 35 -48.69 -14.77 10.17
C ALA A 35 -49.39 -15.25 8.90
N PRO A 36 -50.41 -16.13 8.99
CA PRO A 36 -51.22 -16.50 7.84
C PRO A 36 -51.98 -15.27 7.30
N SER A 37 -52.03 -15.12 5.98
CA SER A 37 -52.73 -14.00 5.31
C SER A 37 -54.24 -14.20 5.20
N GLY A 38 -54.77 -15.32 5.68
CA GLY A 38 -56.17 -15.73 5.54
C GLY A 38 -56.34 -17.26 5.69
N PRO A 39 -57.58 -17.78 5.59
CA PRO A 39 -57.87 -19.20 5.70
C PRO A 39 -57.22 -20.02 4.58
N ALA A 40 -56.81 -21.25 4.89
CA ALA A 40 -56.21 -22.16 3.93
C ALA A 40 -57.19 -22.48 2.78
N ARG A 41 -56.68 -22.53 1.54
CA ARG A 41 -57.45 -22.96 0.36
C ARG A 41 -56.98 -24.36 -0.03
N GLY A 42 -57.72 -25.39 0.40
CA GLY A 42 -57.30 -26.79 0.27
C GLY A 42 -56.02 -27.05 1.07
N ALA A 43 -55.04 -27.72 0.48
CA ALA A 43 -53.75 -28.01 1.13
C ALA A 43 -52.73 -26.84 1.10
N ARG A 44 -53.12 -25.65 0.64
CA ARG A 44 -52.23 -24.47 0.49
C ARG A 44 -52.51 -23.42 1.55
N ILE A 45 -51.44 -22.97 2.21
CA ILE A 45 -51.40 -21.89 3.20
C ILE A 45 -50.68 -20.70 2.57
N VAL A 46 -51.22 -19.50 2.77
CA VAL A 46 -50.54 -18.25 2.41
C VAL A 46 -50.06 -17.60 3.69
N SER A 47 -48.74 -17.45 3.84
CA SER A 47 -48.11 -16.80 4.98
C SER A 47 -47.52 -15.46 4.57
N VAL A 48 -47.60 -14.49 5.47
CA VAL A 48 -47.04 -13.15 5.34
C VAL A 48 -45.99 -12.99 6.41
N LEU A 49 -44.79 -12.63 5.98
CA LEU A 49 -43.75 -12.10 6.84
C LEU A 49 -43.88 -10.57 6.81
N GLN A 50 -44.15 -9.99 7.96
CA GLN A 50 -43.99 -8.55 8.17
C GLN A 50 -42.61 -8.31 8.75
N ILE A 51 -41.84 -7.47 8.06
CA ILE A 51 -40.56 -6.99 8.55
C ILE A 51 -40.85 -5.70 9.33
N LEU A 52 -40.70 -5.78 10.64
CA LEU A 52 -40.83 -4.67 11.57
C LEU A 52 -39.39 -4.21 11.87
N GLY A 53 -39.01 -3.05 11.36
CA GLY A 53 -37.64 -2.58 11.51
C GLY A 53 -37.57 -1.07 11.47
N GLY A 54 -36.56 -0.54 12.16
CA GLY A 54 -36.18 0.86 12.09
C GLY A 54 -35.19 1.12 10.96
N GLN A 55 -34.88 2.39 10.80
CA GLN A 55 -33.91 2.88 9.82
C GLN A 55 -32.51 2.30 10.06
N ALA A 56 -32.18 1.92 11.29
CA ALA A 56 -30.88 1.38 11.68
C ALA A 56 -30.68 -0.08 11.22
N GLU A 57 -31.70 -0.94 11.35
CA GLU A 57 -31.65 -2.35 10.92
C GLU A 57 -31.50 -2.45 9.40
N GLN A 58 -32.18 -1.55 8.67
CA GLN A 58 -32.09 -1.44 7.22
C GLN A 58 -30.70 -0.98 6.75
N LEU A 59 -30.07 -0.06 7.48
CA LEU A 59 -28.69 0.34 7.21
C LEU A 59 -27.72 -0.81 7.46
N ARG A 60 -27.89 -1.58 8.54
CA ARG A 60 -27.09 -2.80 8.80
C ARG A 60 -27.26 -3.81 7.67
N PHE A 61 -28.49 -4.06 7.22
CA PHE A 61 -28.76 -4.92 6.07
C PHE A 61 -28.02 -4.46 4.81
N MET A 62 -28.13 -3.18 4.45
CA MET A 62 -27.49 -2.65 3.24
C MET A 62 -25.96 -2.65 3.33
N ARG A 63 -25.40 -2.53 4.55
CA ARG A 63 -23.95 -2.62 4.82
C ARG A 63 -23.44 -4.05 4.79
N ASP A 64 -24.13 -4.96 5.46
CA ASP A 64 -23.61 -6.29 5.79
C ASP A 64 -24.02 -7.36 4.75
N VAL A 65 -25.15 -7.16 4.07
CA VAL A 65 -25.60 -8.05 3.00
C VAL A 65 -25.05 -7.54 1.67
N GLY A 66 -23.87 -8.05 1.31
CA GLY A 66 -23.22 -7.74 0.05
C GLY A 66 -24.09 -8.14 -1.15
N PHE A 67 -24.52 -7.17 -1.96
CA PHE A 67 -25.08 -7.42 -3.30
C PHE A 67 -23.96 -7.79 -4.28
N CYS A 68 -23.13 -8.79 -3.93
CA CYS A 68 -21.83 -9.09 -4.55
C CYS A 68 -21.91 -9.37 -6.06
N ARG A 69 -23.10 -9.64 -6.60
CA ARG A 69 -23.32 -9.99 -8.01
C ARG A 69 -24.15 -9.00 -8.83
N SER A 70 -24.59 -7.85 -8.27
CA SER A 70 -25.31 -6.82 -9.03
C SER A 70 -24.83 -5.43 -8.66
N VAL A 71 -24.18 -4.78 -9.62
CA VAL A 71 -23.72 -3.38 -9.51
C VAL A 71 -24.92 -2.46 -9.28
N GLU A 72 -26.02 -2.64 -10.03
CA GLU A 72 -27.19 -1.76 -9.90
C GLU A 72 -27.78 -1.78 -8.49
N LYS A 73 -27.80 -2.95 -7.84
CA LYS A 73 -28.28 -3.07 -6.46
C LYS A 73 -27.35 -2.41 -5.44
N ARG A 74 -26.03 -2.45 -5.65
CA ARG A 74 -25.07 -1.74 -4.79
C ARG A 74 -25.19 -0.23 -4.94
N VAL A 75 -25.38 0.25 -6.17
CA VAL A 75 -25.63 1.68 -6.44
C VAL A 75 -26.94 2.14 -5.79
N ALA A 76 -28.01 1.38 -5.94
CA ALA A 76 -29.29 1.69 -5.29
C ALA A 76 -29.19 1.64 -3.75
N ALA A 77 -28.43 0.69 -3.21
CA ALA A 77 -28.20 0.59 -1.76
C ALA A 77 -27.40 1.78 -1.23
N ALA A 78 -26.36 2.25 -1.94
CA ALA A 78 -25.60 3.44 -1.57
C ALA A 78 -26.49 4.69 -1.52
N ALA A 79 -27.33 4.89 -2.54
CA ALA A 79 -28.28 6.00 -2.57
C ALA A 79 -29.31 5.93 -1.40
N ALA A 80 -29.88 4.75 -1.16
CA ALA A 80 -30.83 4.54 -0.06
C ALA A 80 -30.20 4.72 1.32
N ALA A 81 -28.96 4.26 1.50
CA ALA A 81 -28.21 4.40 2.73
C ALA A 81 -27.86 5.87 3.00
N SER A 82 -27.44 6.64 1.98
CA SER A 82 -27.19 8.09 2.11
C SER A 82 -28.42 8.83 2.65
N VAL A 83 -29.58 8.65 2.01
CA VAL A 83 -30.86 9.26 2.46
C VAL A 83 -31.19 8.84 3.90
N ALA A 84 -30.92 7.58 4.25
CA ALA A 84 -31.20 7.08 5.58
C ALA A 84 -30.30 7.73 6.65
N TRP A 85 -29.00 7.81 6.41
CA TRP A 85 -28.06 8.47 7.32
C TRP A 85 -28.30 9.96 7.44
N GLN A 86 -28.61 10.66 6.34
CA GLN A 86 -29.00 12.07 6.38
C GLN A 86 -30.25 12.29 7.25
N GLY A 87 -31.27 11.42 7.12
CA GLY A 87 -32.45 11.47 7.95
C GLY A 87 -32.18 11.23 9.44
N MET A 88 -31.30 10.26 9.76
CA MET A 88 -30.89 9.99 11.14
C MET A 88 -30.12 11.15 11.76
N ALA A 89 -29.18 11.73 11.01
CA ALA A 89 -28.41 12.89 11.44
C ALA A 89 -29.32 14.11 11.68
N TYR A 90 -30.26 14.38 10.77
CA TYR A 90 -31.24 15.45 10.95
C TYR A 90 -32.13 15.25 12.19
N ALA A 91 -32.56 14.01 12.45
CA ALA A 91 -33.33 13.67 13.65
C ALA A 91 -32.50 13.87 14.92
N ALA A 92 -31.26 13.38 14.94
CA ALA A 92 -30.33 13.52 16.06
C ALA A 92 -30.03 15.00 16.36
N ASN A 93 -29.77 15.80 15.32
CA ASN A 93 -29.55 17.24 15.44
C ASN A 93 -30.75 17.98 16.07
N ARG A 94 -31.98 17.59 15.70
CA ARG A 94 -33.20 18.14 16.32
C ARG A 94 -33.39 17.70 17.76
N ASP A 95 -33.04 16.45 18.10
CA ASP A 95 -33.09 15.97 19.48
C ASP A 95 -32.05 16.72 20.34
N ALA A 96 -30.82 16.92 19.85
CA ALA A 96 -29.79 17.73 20.50
C ALA A 96 -30.22 19.20 20.68
N ALA A 97 -30.87 19.79 19.66
CA ALA A 97 -31.43 21.15 19.76
C ALA A 97 -32.49 21.25 20.89
N LYS A 98 -33.32 20.22 21.08
CA LYS A 98 -34.27 20.17 22.20
C LYS A 98 -33.55 20.11 23.54
N GLU A 99 -32.56 19.24 23.67
CA GLU A 99 -31.78 19.10 24.91
C GLU A 99 -31.09 20.41 25.27
N LYS A 100 -30.48 21.09 24.30
CA LYS A 100 -29.87 22.41 24.50
C LYS A 100 -30.90 23.46 24.92
N ALA A 101 -32.04 23.53 24.24
CA ALA A 101 -33.12 24.47 24.61
C ALA A 101 -33.58 24.26 26.07
N ARG A 102 -33.72 23.00 26.49
CA ARG A 102 -34.07 22.63 27.88
C ARG A 102 -32.98 23.01 28.87
N ALA A 103 -31.72 22.77 28.53
CA ALA A 103 -30.58 23.13 29.38
C ALA A 103 -30.52 24.66 29.61
N LEU A 104 -30.70 25.45 28.55
CA LEU A 104 -30.73 26.92 28.64
C LEU A 104 -31.91 27.41 29.49
N ARG A 105 -33.07 26.77 29.40
CA ARG A 105 -34.20 27.06 30.29
C ARG A 105 -33.88 26.75 31.74
N GLY A 106 -33.27 25.59 32.02
CA GLY A 106 -32.83 25.22 33.36
C GLY A 106 -31.82 26.20 33.96
N GLN A 107 -31.03 26.87 33.11
CA GLN A 107 -30.08 27.92 33.48
C GLN A 107 -30.70 29.31 33.63
N GLY A 108 -32.01 29.47 33.38
CA GLY A 108 -32.70 30.76 33.50
C GLY A 108 -32.44 31.73 32.34
N VAL A 109 -31.92 31.26 31.21
CA VAL A 109 -31.63 32.11 30.04
C VAL A 109 -32.93 32.67 29.45
N PRO A 110 -33.02 33.98 29.13
CA PRO A 110 -34.20 34.57 28.51
C PRO A 110 -34.57 33.86 27.21
N TRP A 111 -35.84 33.53 27.03
CA TRP A 111 -36.30 32.67 25.93
C TRP A 111 -35.92 33.18 24.53
N ARG A 112 -35.88 34.51 24.32
CA ARG A 112 -35.47 35.10 23.03
C ARG A 112 -34.01 34.78 22.71
N ALA A 113 -33.13 34.86 23.71
CA ALA A 113 -31.71 34.55 23.55
C ALA A 113 -31.49 33.04 23.35
N ALA A 114 -32.22 32.20 24.10
CA ALA A 114 -32.16 30.75 23.95
C ALA A 114 -32.68 30.28 22.58
N VAL A 115 -33.75 30.88 22.07
CA VAL A 115 -34.26 30.58 20.72
C VAL A 115 -33.25 30.96 19.65
N ALA A 116 -32.62 32.14 19.76
CA ALA A 116 -31.59 32.56 18.83
C ALA A 116 -30.39 31.58 18.82
N ASP A 117 -29.83 31.26 20.00
CA ASP A 117 -28.70 30.32 20.13
C ASP A 117 -29.02 28.95 19.54
N VAL A 118 -30.17 28.37 19.89
CA VAL A 118 -30.54 27.04 19.44
C VAL A 118 -30.84 27.02 17.93
N SER A 119 -31.50 28.06 17.40
CA SER A 119 -31.78 28.16 15.97
C SER A 119 -30.52 28.32 15.14
N GLU A 120 -29.61 29.20 15.57
CA GLU A 120 -28.34 29.44 14.88
C GLU A 120 -27.44 28.20 14.94
N ARG A 121 -27.23 27.65 16.14
CA ARG A 121 -26.29 26.55 16.37
C ARG A 121 -26.69 25.23 15.71
N PHE A 122 -27.99 24.93 15.66
CA PHE A 122 -28.48 23.66 15.13
C PHE A 122 -29.22 23.81 13.79
N GLY A 123 -29.29 25.02 13.23
CA GLY A 123 -29.97 25.28 11.95
C GLY A 123 -31.47 24.93 11.97
N VAL A 124 -32.14 25.09 13.12
CA VAL A 124 -33.56 24.77 13.30
C VAL A 124 -34.42 26.04 13.29
N THR A 125 -35.69 25.93 12.87
CA THR A 125 -36.58 27.09 12.81
C THR A 125 -36.81 27.72 14.19
N PRO A 126 -36.95 29.05 14.30
CA PRO A 126 -37.21 29.72 15.58
C PRO A 126 -38.45 29.20 16.31
N GLY A 127 -39.51 28.86 15.57
CA GLY A 127 -40.70 28.23 16.14
C GLY A 127 -40.41 26.86 16.77
N PHE A 128 -39.57 26.03 16.13
CA PHE A 128 -39.19 24.75 16.71
C PHE A 128 -38.34 24.93 17.98
N ALA A 129 -37.37 25.84 17.98
CA ALA A 129 -36.56 26.14 19.14
C ALA A 129 -37.42 26.68 20.30
N TYR A 130 -38.36 27.60 20.00
CA TYR A 130 -39.30 28.16 20.98
C TYR A 130 -40.16 27.08 21.64
N HIS A 131 -40.81 26.21 20.85
CA HIS A 131 -41.64 25.15 21.42
C HIS A 131 -40.81 24.12 22.18
N SER A 132 -39.57 23.83 21.74
CA SER A 132 -38.67 22.90 22.43
C SER A 132 -38.21 23.41 23.79
N PHE A 133 -38.24 24.73 23.99
CA PHE A 133 -37.95 25.38 25.27
C PHE A 133 -39.06 25.12 26.32
N TYR A 134 -40.33 25.05 25.90
CA TYR A 134 -41.47 24.97 26.82
C TYR A 134 -42.16 23.61 26.88
N GLU A 135 -42.22 22.88 25.76
CA GLU A 135 -43.02 21.66 25.61
C GLU A 135 -42.17 20.40 25.48
N ASP A 136 -42.62 19.31 26.11
CA ASP A 136 -42.09 17.97 25.84
C ASP A 136 -42.85 17.31 24.69
N ARG A 137 -42.62 17.79 23.46
CA ARG A 137 -43.09 17.06 22.28
C ARG A 137 -42.20 15.84 22.06
N GLY A 138 -42.81 14.67 22.14
CA GLY A 138 -42.18 13.39 21.83
C GLY A 138 -41.49 13.36 20.46
N ARG A 139 -40.70 12.30 20.20
CA ARG A 139 -40.00 12.13 18.92
C ARG A 139 -40.95 12.30 17.74
N SER A 140 -40.63 13.24 16.85
CA SER A 140 -41.46 13.48 15.67
C SER A 140 -41.29 12.30 14.70
N ARG A 141 -42.38 11.57 14.44
CA ARG A 141 -42.37 10.41 13.52
C ARG A 141 -42.27 10.80 12.04
N ARG A 142 -42.36 12.09 11.71
CA ARG A 142 -42.21 12.63 10.36
C ARG A 142 -41.22 13.79 10.40
N LEU A 143 -40.36 13.88 9.40
CA LEU A 143 -39.47 15.02 9.17
C LEU A 143 -40.16 15.97 8.18
N PRO A 144 -41.02 16.92 8.62
CA PRO A 144 -41.68 17.83 7.70
C PRO A 144 -40.65 18.72 6.99
N GLY A 145 -40.70 18.74 5.65
CA GLY A 145 -39.90 19.63 4.81
C GLY A 145 -38.49 19.19 4.46
N HIS A 146 -38.02 18.02 4.92
CA HIS A 146 -36.68 17.52 4.59
C HIS A 146 -36.77 16.44 3.49
N ALA A 147 -36.68 16.87 2.23
CA ALA A 147 -36.38 16.00 1.11
C ALA A 147 -34.86 15.93 0.97
N THR A 148 -34.27 14.80 1.34
CA THR A 148 -32.85 14.54 1.16
C THR A 148 -32.64 13.93 -0.21
N GLU A 149 -31.95 14.63 -1.10
CA GLU A 149 -31.39 14.00 -2.28
C GLU A 149 -30.26 13.04 -1.84
N PRO A 150 -30.16 11.85 -2.44
CA PRO A 150 -29.07 10.93 -2.14
C PRO A 150 -27.74 11.56 -2.52
N GLN A 151 -26.82 11.64 -1.55
CA GLN A 151 -25.44 12.02 -1.80
C GLN A 151 -24.62 10.75 -2.02
N ALA A 152 -24.67 10.23 -3.24
CA ALA A 152 -23.97 9.02 -3.63
C ALA A 152 -23.42 9.15 -5.05
N ASP A 153 -22.23 8.56 -5.28
CA ASP A 153 -21.67 8.35 -6.61
C ASP A 153 -21.41 6.86 -6.80
N ARG A 154 -22.19 6.25 -7.70
CA ARG A 154 -22.18 4.81 -7.96
C ARG A 154 -22.31 4.02 -6.65
N GLU A 155 -21.28 3.28 -6.26
CA GLU A 155 -21.28 2.40 -5.08
C GLU A 155 -20.85 3.14 -3.79
N ILE A 156 -20.51 4.43 -3.89
CA ILE A 156 -20.03 5.27 -2.79
C ILE A 156 -21.17 6.15 -2.31
N CYS A 157 -21.35 6.26 -1.00
CA CYS A 157 -22.29 7.21 -0.40
C CYS A 157 -21.60 8.06 0.65
N TRP A 158 -21.99 9.33 0.70
CA TRP A 158 -21.53 10.29 1.70
C TRP A 158 -22.50 10.27 2.88
N VAL A 159 -21.92 10.27 4.08
CA VAL A 159 -22.65 10.23 5.36
C VAL A 159 -22.33 11.49 6.18
N PRO A 160 -23.31 12.07 6.88
CA PRO A 160 -23.03 13.20 7.77
C PRO A 160 -22.07 12.80 8.88
N VAL A 161 -21.11 13.68 9.17
CA VAL A 161 -20.19 13.52 10.30
C VAL A 161 -20.99 13.63 11.60
N SER A 162 -20.95 12.59 12.44
CA SER A 162 -21.70 12.54 13.70
C SER A 162 -21.02 13.29 14.83
N GLU A 163 -19.69 13.33 14.83
CA GLU A 163 -18.87 14.00 15.85
C GLU A 163 -17.48 14.28 15.28
N VAL A 164 -16.92 15.45 15.58
CA VAL A 164 -15.52 15.79 15.29
C VAL A 164 -14.83 15.98 16.64
N GLN A 165 -14.05 14.99 17.07
CA GLN A 165 -13.24 15.10 18.28
C GLN A 165 -11.85 15.64 17.94
N PRO A 166 -11.36 16.70 18.61
CA PRO A 166 -9.99 17.17 18.40
C PRO A 166 -9.00 16.14 18.94
N GLY A 167 -8.36 15.39 18.05
CA GLY A 167 -7.33 14.39 18.38
C GLY A 167 -5.90 14.93 18.46
N GLY A 168 -5.74 16.25 18.51
CA GLY A 168 -4.47 16.91 18.18
C GLY A 168 -4.19 16.89 16.68
N THR A 169 -3.23 17.69 16.23
CA THR A 169 -2.82 17.79 14.82
C THR A 169 -1.33 17.58 14.70
N SER A 170 -0.94 16.53 13.97
CA SER A 170 0.36 16.41 13.31
C SER A 170 0.07 16.18 11.83
N LEU A 171 0.68 16.99 10.96
CA LEU A 171 0.53 16.85 9.51
C LEU A 171 1.41 15.70 9.02
N VAL A 172 0.77 14.62 8.58
CA VAL A 172 1.42 13.53 7.84
C VAL A 172 0.86 13.55 6.42
N TYR A 173 1.76 13.66 5.44
CA TYR A 173 1.45 13.52 4.03
C TYR A 173 1.95 12.15 3.56
N ASP A 174 1.09 11.37 2.95
CA ASP A 174 1.42 10.05 2.39
C ASP A 174 1.28 10.11 0.86
N ILE A 175 2.37 9.82 0.15
CA ILE A 175 2.35 9.68 -1.31
C ILE A 175 2.11 8.20 -1.61
N VAL A 176 0.83 7.81 -1.58
CA VAL A 176 0.39 6.49 -2.04
C VAL A 176 -0.10 6.63 -3.47
N THR A 177 0.52 5.88 -4.39
CA THR A 177 -0.04 5.72 -5.73
C THR A 177 -1.40 5.03 -5.57
N GLY A 178 -2.52 5.70 -5.85
CA GLY A 178 -3.89 5.18 -5.65
C GLY A 178 -4.27 3.92 -6.47
N ASP A 179 -3.28 3.24 -7.07
CA ASP A 179 -3.43 1.95 -7.74
C ASP A 179 -3.30 0.81 -6.71
N PRO A 180 -4.34 -0.04 -6.52
CA PRO A 180 -4.31 -1.19 -5.62
C PRO A 180 -3.15 -2.17 -5.88
N ALA A 181 -2.60 -2.22 -7.10
CA ALA A 181 -1.45 -3.06 -7.45
C ALA A 181 -0.09 -2.46 -7.00
N HIS A 182 -0.06 -1.15 -6.74
CA HIS A 182 1.09 -0.40 -6.23
C HIS A 182 0.93 -0.04 -4.75
N CYS A 183 -0.29 -0.10 -4.20
CA CYS A 183 -0.58 -0.17 -2.77
C CYS A 183 -0.12 -1.52 -2.19
N PHE A 184 1.17 -1.81 -2.26
CA PHE A 184 1.76 -2.89 -1.48
C PHE A 184 1.74 -2.44 -0.01
N LEU A 185 0.61 -2.60 0.69
CA LEU A 185 0.54 -2.50 2.15
C LEU A 185 1.22 -3.74 2.76
N ALA A 186 2.52 -3.90 2.54
CA ALA A 186 3.31 -4.81 3.37
C ALA A 186 3.29 -4.24 4.79
N SER A 187 2.46 -4.84 5.65
CA SER A 187 2.33 -4.58 7.08
C SER A 187 1.99 -3.14 7.50
N CYS A 188 1.43 -2.33 6.60
CA CYS A 188 0.87 -1.00 6.92
C CYS A 188 1.80 0.00 7.64
N VAL A 189 3.10 -0.31 7.70
CA VAL A 189 4.19 0.42 8.33
C VAL A 189 5.35 0.43 7.33
N VAL A 190 6.02 1.56 7.14
CA VAL A 190 7.12 1.70 6.18
C VAL A 190 8.43 1.17 6.77
N VAL A 191 8.62 -0.15 6.83
CA VAL A 191 9.97 -0.70 7.10
C VAL A 191 10.22 -1.99 6.34
N HIS A 192 10.62 -1.84 5.07
CA HIS A 192 11.54 -2.80 4.46
C HIS A 192 12.78 -2.10 3.90
N ASN A 193 12.84 -0.76 3.92
CA ASN A 193 13.95 0.08 3.44
C ASN A 193 14.50 -0.37 2.10
N CYS A 194 13.59 -0.89 1.27
CA CYS A 194 13.87 -1.33 -0.06
C CYS A 194 14.30 -0.11 -0.87
N GLY A 195 15.27 -0.33 -1.74
CA GLY A 195 15.96 0.72 -2.45
C GLY A 195 16.79 0.12 -3.55
N ASN A 196 17.40 1.02 -4.31
CA ASN A 196 18.24 0.66 -5.43
C ASN A 196 19.62 1.30 -5.24
N ALA A 197 20.67 0.64 -5.70
CA ALA A 197 21.98 1.24 -5.87
C ALA A 197 22.54 0.84 -7.24
N ALA A 198 23.21 1.78 -7.92
CA ALA A 198 23.86 1.54 -9.18
C ALA A 198 25.26 2.15 -9.18
N ILE A 199 26.25 1.35 -9.57
CA ILE A 199 27.64 1.80 -9.73
C ILE A 199 27.98 1.84 -11.21
N ARG A 200 28.41 3.00 -11.71
CA ARG A 200 29.09 3.08 -13.00
C ARG A 200 30.53 2.63 -12.84
N THR A 201 30.99 1.79 -13.75
CA THR A 201 32.36 1.28 -13.74
C THR A 201 33.23 1.93 -14.81
N ASP A 202 34.54 1.70 -14.73
CA ASP A 202 35.50 2.03 -15.79
C ASP A 202 35.47 1.05 -16.98
N LEU A 203 34.67 -0.02 -16.90
CA LEU A 203 34.55 -1.04 -17.93
C LEU A 203 33.56 -0.64 -19.04
N ARG A 204 33.81 -1.22 -20.21
CA ARG A 204 32.97 -1.17 -21.40
C ARG A 204 32.35 -2.53 -21.64
N VAL A 205 31.24 -2.57 -22.39
CA VAL A 205 30.54 -3.83 -22.69
C VAL A 205 31.49 -4.86 -23.31
N GLU A 206 32.38 -4.41 -24.19
CA GLU A 206 33.37 -5.24 -24.87
C GLU A 206 34.31 -5.97 -23.89
N ASP A 207 34.61 -5.39 -22.72
CA ASP A 207 35.49 -5.97 -21.70
C ASP A 207 34.85 -7.21 -21.06
N ILE A 208 33.52 -7.19 -20.87
CA ILE A 208 32.77 -8.29 -20.24
C ILE A 208 32.14 -9.26 -21.26
N THR A 209 32.31 -9.00 -22.56
CA THR A 209 31.77 -9.84 -23.64
C THR A 209 32.83 -10.32 -24.64
N ARG A 210 34.13 -10.12 -24.39
CA ARG A 210 35.21 -10.45 -25.33
C ARG A 210 35.00 -9.81 -26.71
N ASN A 211 34.92 -8.48 -26.73
CA ASN A 211 34.83 -7.64 -27.94
C ASN A 211 33.52 -7.76 -28.74
N VAL A 212 32.43 -8.24 -28.13
CA VAL A 212 31.09 -8.11 -28.75
C VAL A 212 30.50 -6.77 -28.31
N SER A 213 30.43 -5.81 -29.22
CA SER A 213 29.94 -4.47 -28.90
C SER A 213 28.46 -4.44 -28.54
N LEU A 214 28.05 -3.38 -27.84
CA LEU A 214 26.63 -3.16 -27.51
C LEU A 214 25.74 -3.16 -28.76
N ASP A 215 26.16 -2.49 -29.84
CA ASP A 215 25.42 -2.46 -31.11
C ASP A 215 25.23 -3.85 -31.72
N GLU A 216 26.23 -4.72 -31.58
CA GLU A 216 26.13 -6.11 -32.05
C GLU A 216 25.16 -6.91 -31.18
N ILE A 217 25.15 -6.69 -29.86
CA ILE A 217 24.18 -7.30 -28.94
C ILE A 217 22.75 -6.82 -29.26
N VAL A 218 22.56 -5.53 -29.54
CA VAL A 218 21.24 -4.98 -29.88
C VAL A 218 20.72 -5.54 -31.20
N ARG A 219 21.58 -5.65 -32.23
CA ARG A 219 21.19 -6.21 -33.54
C ARG A 219 21.05 -7.74 -33.51
N ASN A 220 21.91 -8.42 -32.76
CA ASN A 220 22.00 -9.88 -32.67
C ASN A 220 21.99 -10.36 -31.21
N PRO A 221 20.84 -10.31 -30.50
CA PRO A 221 20.77 -10.60 -29.06
C PRO A 221 21.28 -11.98 -28.64
N HIS A 222 21.21 -12.97 -29.53
CA HIS A 222 21.73 -14.32 -29.32
C HIS A 222 23.25 -14.37 -29.10
N ARG A 223 24.00 -13.37 -29.61
CA ARG A 223 25.46 -13.26 -29.41
C ARG A 223 25.84 -13.13 -27.95
N LEU A 224 25.07 -12.37 -27.16
CA LEU A 224 25.30 -12.26 -25.72
C LEU A 224 24.90 -13.55 -25.00
N ALA A 225 23.75 -14.11 -25.35
CA ALA A 225 23.26 -15.36 -24.73
C ALA A 225 24.25 -16.53 -24.89
N GLN A 226 24.98 -16.59 -26.01
CA GLN A 226 25.99 -17.61 -26.30
C GLN A 226 27.41 -17.20 -25.88
N ASN A 227 27.59 -16.04 -25.24
CA ASN A 227 28.90 -15.55 -24.87
C ASN A 227 29.44 -16.26 -23.62
N ASN A 228 30.56 -16.97 -23.77
CA ASN A 228 31.13 -17.74 -22.66
C ASN A 228 31.63 -16.86 -21.50
N LEU A 229 32.22 -15.69 -21.77
CA LEU A 229 32.71 -14.81 -20.71
C LEU A 229 31.53 -14.25 -19.90
N ALA A 230 30.53 -13.69 -20.58
CA ALA A 230 29.36 -13.12 -19.91
C ALA A 230 28.57 -14.18 -19.12
N ASN A 231 28.46 -15.42 -19.64
CA ASN A 231 27.83 -16.52 -18.90
C ASN A 231 28.64 -16.92 -17.66
N ASN A 232 29.97 -17.03 -17.77
CA ASN A 232 30.83 -17.34 -16.62
C ASN A 232 30.73 -16.27 -15.53
N LEU A 233 30.73 -14.99 -15.92
CA LEU A 233 30.53 -13.87 -14.99
C LEU A 233 29.15 -13.95 -14.32
N ALA A 234 28.10 -14.30 -15.07
CA ALA A 234 26.76 -14.49 -14.51
C ALA A 234 26.72 -15.64 -13.48
N ASP A 235 27.39 -16.75 -13.76
CA ASP A 235 27.50 -17.89 -12.84
C ASP A 235 28.32 -17.53 -11.59
N GLU A 236 29.41 -16.78 -11.77
CA GLU A 236 30.25 -16.29 -10.68
C GLU A 236 29.47 -15.35 -9.76
N ILE A 237 28.76 -14.36 -10.31
CA ILE A 237 27.88 -13.46 -9.55
C ILE A 237 26.81 -14.25 -8.78
N ALA A 238 26.13 -15.19 -9.46
CA ALA A 238 25.07 -15.99 -8.85
C ALA A 238 25.57 -16.90 -7.72
N SER A 239 26.84 -17.33 -7.78
CA SER A 239 27.46 -18.18 -6.75
C SER A 239 28.04 -17.36 -5.58
N ALA A 240 28.61 -16.19 -5.85
CA ALA A 240 29.23 -15.33 -4.86
C ALA A 240 28.21 -14.58 -4.00
N ILE A 241 27.04 -14.24 -4.56
CA ILE A 241 25.99 -13.49 -3.88
C ILE A 241 24.89 -14.42 -3.37
N SER A 242 24.45 -14.16 -2.14
CA SER A 242 23.39 -14.95 -1.51
C SER A 242 22.00 -14.38 -1.79
N PHE A 243 21.24 -15.10 -2.60
CA PHE A 243 19.82 -14.86 -2.89
C PHE A 243 18.93 -15.74 -1.99
N GLY A 244 17.68 -15.31 -1.77
CA GLY A 244 16.67 -16.05 -1.03
C GLY A 244 16.31 -15.55 0.37
N ILE A 245 15.18 -16.02 0.89
CA ILE A 245 14.68 -15.63 2.21
C ILE A 245 15.42 -16.40 3.31
N GLY A 246 15.81 -15.71 4.38
CA GLY A 246 16.45 -16.34 5.54
C GLY A 246 17.91 -16.76 5.32
N ARG A 247 18.49 -16.44 4.17
CA ARG A 247 19.86 -16.82 3.79
C ARG A 247 20.88 -15.97 4.53
N LYS A 248 22.10 -16.49 4.63
CA LYS A 248 23.25 -15.81 5.26
C LYS A 248 24.22 -15.39 4.16
N ASN A 249 24.96 -14.31 4.38
CA ASN A 249 26.08 -13.95 3.54
C ASN A 249 27.25 -14.88 3.89
N ASN A 250 27.62 -15.73 2.92
CA ASN A 250 28.68 -16.74 3.10
C ASN A 250 30.03 -16.30 2.52
N ALA A 251 30.14 -15.05 2.04
CA ALA A 251 31.39 -14.54 1.51
C ALA A 251 32.40 -14.32 2.66
N ASP A 252 33.67 -14.60 2.41
CA ASP A 252 34.73 -14.42 3.41
C ASP A 252 34.92 -12.95 3.82
N ASP A 253 34.59 -12.03 2.91
CA ASP A 253 34.60 -10.58 3.10
C ASP A 253 33.22 -10.01 3.45
N ALA A 254 32.29 -10.84 3.94
CA ALA A 254 30.99 -10.38 4.40
C ALA A 254 31.13 -9.30 5.50
N PRO A 255 30.31 -8.22 5.48
CA PRO A 255 30.46 -7.07 6.36
C PRO A 255 29.90 -7.32 7.78
N VAL A 256 30.20 -8.48 8.36
CA VAL A 256 29.61 -8.94 9.63
C VAL A 256 30.06 -8.12 10.86
N ASP A 257 31.12 -7.33 10.77
CA ASP A 257 31.58 -6.47 11.87
C ASP A 257 31.28 -4.97 11.66
N HIS A 258 30.33 -4.66 10.78
CA HIS A 258 29.98 -3.28 10.44
C HIS A 258 29.61 -2.44 11.68
N PRO A 259 30.01 -1.15 11.78
CA PRO A 259 29.74 -0.28 12.94
C PRO A 259 28.26 -0.20 13.35
N LEU A 260 27.33 -0.39 12.41
CA LEU A 260 25.88 -0.40 12.66
C LEU A 260 25.45 -1.43 13.73
N PHE A 261 26.23 -2.48 13.98
CA PHE A 261 25.91 -3.46 15.04
C PHE A 261 26.28 -2.96 16.45
N ARG A 262 26.87 -1.77 16.55
CA ARG A 262 27.18 -1.08 17.81
C ARG A 262 26.30 0.16 18.01
N ASP A 263 25.34 0.38 17.10
CA ASP A 263 24.46 1.55 17.12
C ASP A 263 23.54 1.56 18.37
N PRO A 264 23.39 2.69 19.08
CA PRO A 264 22.50 2.78 20.23
C PRO A 264 21.03 2.48 19.92
N ALA A 265 20.55 2.62 18.68
CA ALA A 265 19.18 2.31 18.30
C ALA A 265 18.78 0.86 18.61
N TRP A 266 19.74 -0.08 18.68
CA TRP A 266 19.46 -1.45 19.13
C TRP A 266 18.82 -1.51 20.53
N TYR A 267 19.02 -0.50 21.38
CA TYR A 267 18.39 -0.43 22.70
C TYR A 267 16.87 -0.26 22.67
N ALA A 268 16.31 0.25 21.55
CA ALA A 268 14.86 0.32 21.34
C ALA A 268 14.23 -1.06 21.08
N VAL A 269 15.03 -2.08 20.73
CA VAL A 269 14.54 -3.47 20.72
C VAL A 269 14.51 -3.99 22.16
N PRO A 270 13.37 -4.49 22.67
CA PRO A 270 13.28 -5.01 24.03
C PRO A 270 14.20 -6.23 24.19
N ASN A 271 14.89 -6.32 25.33
CA ASN A 271 15.75 -7.47 25.61
C ASN A 271 15.03 -8.61 26.36
N THR A 272 13.73 -8.45 26.64
CA THR A 272 12.90 -9.51 27.20
C THR A 272 12.89 -10.71 26.25
N GLY A 273 13.23 -11.90 26.74
CA GLY A 273 13.27 -13.11 25.91
C GLY A 273 14.38 -13.15 24.85
N GLY A 274 15.38 -12.26 24.92
CA GLY A 274 16.53 -12.25 24.00
C GLY A 274 16.22 -11.77 22.57
N TYR A 275 15.14 -11.00 22.37
CA TYR A 275 14.77 -10.50 21.03
C TYR A 275 15.85 -9.65 20.40
N ARG A 276 16.49 -8.76 21.17
CA ARG A 276 17.57 -7.90 20.69
C ARG A 276 18.75 -8.71 20.15
N ASP A 277 19.31 -9.59 20.97
CA ASP A 277 20.48 -10.39 20.61
C ASP A 277 20.18 -11.29 19.40
N THR A 278 18.99 -11.90 19.37
CA THR A 278 18.54 -12.75 18.25
C THR A 278 18.40 -11.96 16.96
N LEU A 279 17.79 -10.78 17.01
CA LEU A 279 17.62 -9.93 15.83
C LEU A 279 18.95 -9.37 15.33
N GLN A 280 19.84 -9.00 16.25
CA GLN A 280 21.16 -8.50 15.92
C GLN A 280 22.05 -9.59 15.28
N ASP A 281 22.08 -10.81 15.83
CA ASP A 281 22.82 -11.93 15.22
C ASP A 281 22.24 -12.29 13.84
N LYS A 282 20.91 -12.30 13.71
CA LYS A 282 20.25 -12.51 12.41
C LYS A 282 20.64 -11.43 11.41
N ALA A 283 20.53 -10.15 11.77
CA ALA A 283 20.91 -9.03 10.90
C ALA A 283 22.39 -9.13 10.51
N ARG A 284 23.28 -9.44 11.46
CA ARG A 284 24.71 -9.61 11.22
C ARG A 284 25.01 -10.63 10.14
N ARG A 285 24.37 -11.80 10.21
CA ARG A 285 24.55 -12.87 9.22
C ARG A 285 23.89 -12.57 7.87
N GLN A 286 22.93 -11.65 7.81
CA GLN A 286 22.14 -11.34 6.61
C GLN A 286 22.65 -10.12 5.83
N LEU A 287 23.58 -9.34 6.38
CA LEU A 287 24.06 -8.12 5.73
C LEU A 287 24.80 -8.46 4.43
N GLY A 288 24.39 -7.84 3.32
CA GLY A 288 24.89 -8.15 1.98
C GLY A 288 24.19 -9.34 1.30
N THR A 289 23.03 -9.81 1.80
CA THR A 289 22.15 -10.74 1.06
C THR A 289 21.10 -9.99 0.27
N VAL A 290 20.69 -10.50 -0.90
CA VAL A 290 19.75 -9.81 -1.81
C VAL A 290 18.30 -10.18 -1.47
N GLY A 291 18.03 -11.47 -1.27
CA GLY A 291 16.68 -11.96 -1.04
C GLY A 291 15.96 -12.53 -2.24
N SER A 292 14.62 -12.52 -2.16
CA SER A 292 13.72 -13.06 -3.17
C SER A 292 12.68 -12.03 -3.62
N GLY A 293 11.78 -12.45 -4.52
CA GLY A 293 10.83 -11.56 -5.16
C GLY A 293 11.53 -10.71 -6.21
N ASN A 294 11.20 -9.43 -6.28
CA ASN A 294 11.74 -8.49 -7.27
C ASN A 294 13.14 -7.98 -6.92
N HIS A 295 13.85 -8.65 -6.01
CA HIS A 295 15.21 -8.27 -5.65
C HIS A 295 16.22 -8.92 -6.59
N TYR A 296 17.18 -8.14 -7.07
CA TYR A 296 18.11 -8.55 -8.12
C TYR A 296 19.50 -7.93 -7.97
N VAL A 297 20.43 -8.50 -8.74
CA VAL A 297 21.72 -7.95 -9.10
C VAL A 297 21.81 -7.98 -10.62
N ASP A 298 22.00 -6.82 -11.23
CA ASP A 298 22.04 -6.65 -12.68
C ASP A 298 23.37 -6.02 -13.11
N VAL A 299 23.87 -6.49 -14.25
CA VAL A 299 24.93 -5.82 -15.02
C VAL A 299 24.27 -5.21 -16.24
N PHE A 300 24.40 -3.90 -16.37
CA PHE A 300 23.80 -3.10 -17.44
C PHE A 300 24.86 -2.51 -18.37
N ALA A 301 24.41 -2.13 -19.56
CA ALA A 301 25.09 -1.17 -20.42
C ALA A 301 24.29 0.12 -20.47
N ASP A 302 24.93 1.28 -20.34
CA ASP A 302 24.30 2.55 -20.70
C ASP A 302 24.26 2.76 -22.22
N GLU A 303 23.60 3.83 -22.67
CA GLU A 303 23.49 4.19 -24.08
C GLU A 303 24.85 4.41 -24.78
N ASN A 304 25.92 4.66 -24.01
CA ASN A 304 27.26 4.83 -24.52
C ASN A 304 28.07 3.54 -24.47
N GLY A 305 27.55 2.43 -23.92
CA GLY A 305 28.28 1.16 -23.76
C GLY A 305 29.17 1.09 -22.51
N SER A 306 28.99 1.99 -21.52
CA SER A 306 29.65 1.86 -20.22
C SER A 306 28.92 0.84 -19.36
N VAL A 307 29.67 0.06 -18.59
CA VAL A 307 29.11 -0.98 -17.72
C VAL A 307 28.66 -0.37 -16.39
N TRP A 308 27.43 -0.70 -16.00
CA TRP A 308 26.87 -0.38 -14.70
C TRP A 308 26.52 -1.65 -13.95
N VAL A 309 26.67 -1.64 -12.63
CA VAL A 309 26.19 -2.69 -11.73
C VAL A 309 25.06 -2.13 -10.89
N GLY A 310 23.85 -2.64 -11.08
CA GLY A 310 22.69 -2.23 -10.29
C GLY A 310 22.20 -3.33 -9.35
N VAL A 311 21.74 -2.94 -8.18
CA VAL A 311 21.17 -3.86 -7.18
C VAL A 311 19.88 -3.30 -6.63
N HIS A 312 18.91 -4.19 -6.38
CA HIS A 312 17.62 -3.84 -5.78
C HIS A 312 17.33 -4.78 -4.62
N PHE A 313 17.40 -4.28 -3.39
CA PHE A 313 16.91 -4.96 -2.19
C PHE A 313 16.84 -4.01 -0.99
N GLY A 314 16.24 -4.48 0.10
CA GLY A 314 16.08 -3.71 1.34
C GLY A 314 16.75 -4.30 2.56
N SER A 315 16.25 -3.92 3.73
CA SER A 315 16.78 -4.28 5.06
C SER A 315 16.50 -5.71 5.51
N ARG A 316 16.15 -6.60 4.57
CA ARG A 316 15.97 -8.04 4.79
C ARG A 316 15.06 -8.35 5.98
N GLY A 317 15.41 -9.39 6.75
CA GLY A 317 14.65 -9.77 7.94
C GLY A 317 14.68 -8.72 9.05
N LEU A 318 15.67 -7.82 9.09
CA LEU A 318 15.76 -6.77 10.11
C LEU A 318 14.56 -5.82 10.03
N GLY A 319 14.40 -5.15 8.89
CA GLY A 319 13.30 -4.19 8.73
C GLY A 319 11.93 -4.84 8.81
N HIS A 320 11.76 -6.04 8.24
CA HIS A 320 10.49 -6.78 8.36
C HIS A 320 10.14 -7.07 9.82
N THR A 321 11.10 -7.55 10.63
CA THR A 321 10.85 -7.80 12.06
C THR A 321 10.54 -6.51 12.82
N ILE A 322 11.20 -5.40 12.51
CA ILE A 322 10.91 -4.09 13.10
C ILE A 322 9.47 -3.65 12.74
N ALA A 323 9.11 -3.58 11.46
CA ALA A 323 7.75 -3.19 11.03
C ALA A 323 6.67 -4.05 11.69
N SER A 324 6.81 -5.38 11.67
CA SER A 324 5.84 -6.28 12.28
C SER A 324 5.69 -6.08 13.78
N ALA A 325 6.80 -5.83 14.49
CA ALA A 325 6.75 -5.58 15.92
C ALA A 325 6.04 -4.26 16.26
N PHE A 326 6.34 -3.17 15.54
CA PHE A 326 5.68 -1.88 15.79
C PHE A 326 4.21 -1.87 15.39
N LEU A 327 3.82 -2.62 14.35
CA LEU A 327 2.41 -2.84 14.02
C LEU A 327 1.65 -3.57 15.15
N SER A 328 2.32 -4.49 15.85
CA SER A 328 1.75 -5.17 17.02
C SER A 328 1.63 -4.24 18.21
N LEU A 329 2.72 -3.56 18.56
CA LEU A 329 2.76 -2.61 19.68
C LEU A 329 1.72 -1.48 19.51
N SER A 330 1.54 -0.95 18.30
CA SER A 330 0.55 0.10 18.02
C SER A 330 -0.90 -0.37 18.19
N GLN A 331 -1.13 -1.69 18.19
CA GLN A 331 -2.44 -2.32 18.39
C GLN A 331 -2.59 -2.93 19.78
N GLY A 332 -1.69 -2.63 20.71
CA GLY A 332 -1.71 -3.12 22.09
C GLY A 332 -1.18 -4.55 22.28
N GLY A 333 -0.57 -5.13 21.24
CA GLY A 333 0.14 -6.41 21.33
C GLY A 333 1.57 -6.26 21.85
N MET A 334 2.31 -7.37 21.88
CA MET A 334 3.70 -7.43 22.31
C MET A 334 4.67 -7.58 21.13
N TRP A 335 5.97 -7.32 21.39
CA TRP A 335 7.03 -7.58 20.43
C TRP A 335 7.05 -9.06 20.02
N GLY A 336 7.05 -9.33 18.71
CA GLY A 336 7.04 -10.69 18.16
C GLY A 336 5.65 -11.31 18.00
N GLU A 337 4.59 -10.66 18.50
CA GLU A 337 3.21 -11.10 18.22
C GLU A 337 2.77 -10.70 16.81
N ARG A 338 1.81 -11.45 16.28
CA ARG A 338 1.16 -11.11 15.01
C ARG A 338 0.04 -10.11 15.28
N ALA A 339 -0.06 -9.14 14.39
CA ALA A 339 -1.10 -8.12 14.41
C ALA A 339 -1.87 -8.10 13.09
N ALA A 340 -3.05 -7.50 13.10
CA ALA A 340 -3.77 -7.27 11.86
C ALA A 340 -3.01 -6.24 11.01
N GLU A 341 -2.94 -6.46 9.70
CA GLU A 341 -2.36 -5.51 8.75
C GLU A 341 -3.36 -4.36 8.52
N LYS A 342 -3.37 -3.39 9.44
CA LYS A 342 -4.16 -2.16 9.37
C LYS A 342 -3.23 -0.95 9.38
N GLU A 343 -3.60 0.11 8.67
CA GLU A 343 -2.86 1.39 8.72
C GLU A 343 -2.76 1.89 10.16
N VAL A 344 -1.53 2.25 10.56
CA VAL A 344 -1.22 2.79 11.89
C VAL A 344 -0.38 4.03 11.75
N LEU A 345 -0.68 5.05 12.56
CA LEU A 345 0.12 6.25 12.68
C LEU A 345 0.84 6.24 14.01
N LEU A 346 2.14 6.52 13.97
CA LEU A 346 2.99 6.64 15.15
C LEU A 346 3.43 8.09 15.29
N ASP A 347 3.03 8.75 16.37
CA ASP A 347 3.57 10.06 16.71
C ASP A 347 5.03 9.92 17.14
N ILE A 348 5.95 10.48 16.35
CA ILE A 348 7.40 10.41 16.57
C ILE A 348 7.86 11.07 17.88
N ASN A 349 7.00 11.90 18.50
CA ASN A 349 7.27 12.52 19.79
C ASN A 349 6.84 11.65 20.97
N GLN A 350 6.06 10.59 20.73
CA GLN A 350 5.72 9.59 21.74
C GLN A 350 6.80 8.51 21.80
N PRO A 351 6.99 7.84 22.96
CA PRO A 351 8.02 6.81 23.11
C PRO A 351 8.00 5.75 22.00
N LEU A 352 6.81 5.26 21.63
CA LEU A 352 6.65 4.26 20.58
C LEU A 352 7.07 4.76 19.19
N GLY A 353 6.68 5.99 18.81
CA GLY A 353 7.07 6.57 17.53
C GLY A 353 8.54 6.98 17.49
N HIS A 354 9.10 7.41 18.62
CA HIS A 354 10.53 7.67 18.77
C HIS A 354 11.36 6.40 18.52
N ASP A 355 11.04 5.32 19.22
CA ASP A 355 11.73 4.03 19.09
C ASP A 355 11.61 3.47 17.67
N TYR A 356 10.43 3.57 17.07
CA TYR A 356 10.20 3.20 15.68
C TYR A 356 11.11 3.99 14.74
N TRP A 357 11.17 5.31 14.91
CA TRP A 357 11.99 6.18 14.07
C TRP A 357 13.47 5.79 14.15
N GLN A 358 14.02 5.59 15.36
CA GLN A 358 15.42 5.18 15.53
C GLN A 358 15.71 3.85 14.84
N LEU A 359 14.83 2.86 14.99
CA LEU A 359 15.01 1.53 14.38
C LEU A 359 14.79 1.54 12.87
N MET A 360 13.86 2.35 12.36
CA MET A 360 13.67 2.57 10.93
C MET A 360 14.93 3.19 10.32
N GLN A 361 15.54 4.18 10.99
CA GLN A 361 16.80 4.81 10.56
C GLN A 361 17.95 3.80 10.52
N LEU A 362 18.14 3.03 11.59
CA LEU A 362 19.15 1.96 11.65
C LEU A 362 18.96 0.92 10.53
N ALA A 363 17.71 0.52 10.28
CA ALA A 363 17.40 -0.39 9.19
C ALA A 363 17.68 0.23 7.81
N GLY A 364 17.62 1.57 7.69
CA GLY A 364 17.93 2.33 6.47
C GLY A 364 19.41 2.22 6.16
N GLU A 365 20.23 2.59 7.13
CA GLU A 365 21.69 2.45 7.09
C GLU A 365 22.14 1.01 6.83
N TYR A 366 21.47 0.03 7.46
CA TYR A 366 21.68 -1.39 7.18
C TYR A 366 21.44 -1.75 5.71
N ALA A 367 20.37 -1.23 5.12
CA ALA A 367 20.06 -1.48 3.71
C ALA A 367 21.01 -0.77 2.76
N TYR A 368 21.48 0.45 3.11
CA TYR A 368 22.56 1.14 2.39
C TYR A 368 23.84 0.30 2.39
N ALA A 369 24.34 -0.07 3.57
CA ALA A 369 25.57 -0.87 3.72
C ALA A 369 25.48 -2.20 2.96
N GLY A 370 24.32 -2.86 3.00
CA GLY A 370 24.09 -4.09 2.26
C GLY A 370 24.19 -3.90 0.74
N ARG A 371 23.46 -2.92 0.18
CA ARG A 371 23.45 -2.65 -1.28
C ARG A 371 24.81 -2.25 -1.79
N GLU A 372 25.51 -1.38 -1.08
CA GLU A 372 26.86 -0.97 -1.43
C GLU A 372 27.85 -2.12 -1.43
N TRP A 373 27.80 -2.98 -0.41
CA TRP A 373 28.67 -4.16 -0.37
C TRP A 373 28.43 -5.09 -1.56
N VAL A 374 27.16 -5.40 -1.88
CA VAL A 374 26.83 -6.28 -3.02
C VAL A 374 27.26 -5.64 -4.35
N ALA A 375 26.94 -4.37 -4.56
CA ALA A 375 27.29 -3.67 -5.80
C ALA A 375 28.82 -3.64 -5.99
N ARG A 376 29.58 -3.26 -4.95
CA ARG A 376 31.05 -3.24 -5.01
C ARG A 376 31.66 -4.63 -5.17
N LYS A 377 31.09 -5.65 -4.53
CA LYS A 377 31.52 -7.04 -4.71
C LYS A 377 31.39 -7.45 -6.17
N VAL A 378 30.27 -7.14 -6.81
CA VAL A 378 30.02 -7.47 -8.22
C VAL A 378 30.93 -6.67 -9.14
N VAL A 379 31.16 -5.38 -8.88
CA VAL A 379 32.15 -4.58 -9.62
C VAL A 379 33.54 -5.23 -9.57
N ALA A 380 33.94 -5.73 -8.40
CA ALA A 380 35.21 -6.45 -8.24
C ALA A 380 35.25 -7.79 -9.00
N LEU A 381 34.15 -8.56 -9.01
CA LEU A 381 34.04 -9.80 -9.81
C LEU A 381 34.16 -9.53 -11.31
N LEU A 382 33.63 -8.40 -11.79
CA LEU A 382 33.80 -7.96 -13.17
C LEU A 382 35.23 -7.46 -13.48
N GLY A 383 36.07 -7.25 -12.46
CA GLY A 383 37.41 -6.69 -12.59
C GLY A 383 37.44 -5.16 -12.81
N GLY A 384 36.34 -4.47 -12.51
CA GLY A 384 36.20 -3.03 -12.70
C GLY A 384 36.48 -2.20 -11.44
N LYS A 385 36.39 -0.87 -11.60
CA LYS A 385 36.49 0.13 -10.52
C LYS A 385 35.23 0.99 -10.49
N GLU A 386 34.81 1.36 -9.28
CA GLU A 386 33.71 2.31 -9.06
C GLU A 386 34.13 3.72 -9.52
N LEU A 387 33.40 4.27 -10.49
CA LEU A 387 33.54 5.67 -10.93
C LEU A 387 32.48 6.57 -10.30
N GLU A 388 31.28 6.03 -10.09
CA GLU A 388 30.12 6.78 -9.60
C GLU A 388 29.14 5.82 -8.93
N LEU A 389 28.62 6.21 -7.76
CA LEU A 389 27.54 5.49 -7.06
C LEU A 389 26.28 6.37 -7.03
N VAL A 390 25.17 5.84 -7.54
CA VAL A 390 23.83 6.40 -7.38
C VAL A 390 23.04 5.48 -6.46
N HIS A 391 22.51 6.02 -5.36
CA HIS A 391 21.93 5.19 -4.30
C HIS A 391 20.71 5.87 -3.66
N ASN A 392 19.56 5.20 -3.68
CA ASN A 392 18.32 5.72 -3.12
C ASN A 392 17.45 4.65 -2.45
N HIS A 393 16.71 5.06 -1.41
CA HIS A 393 15.59 4.29 -0.89
C HIS A 393 14.30 4.60 -1.65
N HIS A 394 13.38 3.63 -1.66
CA HIS A 394 12.02 3.84 -2.16
C HIS A 394 10.90 3.37 -1.23
N ASN A 395 11.25 2.84 -0.06
CA ASN A 395 10.31 2.52 1.03
C ASN A 395 10.92 3.06 2.32
N TYR A 396 10.74 4.35 2.61
CA TYR A 396 11.39 5.03 3.72
C TYR A 396 10.65 6.31 4.12
N ALA A 397 11.01 6.90 5.26
CA ALA A 397 10.49 8.19 5.70
C ALA A 397 11.63 9.16 6.03
N TRP A 398 11.48 10.43 5.64
CA TRP A 398 12.49 11.47 5.81
C TRP A 398 11.88 12.67 6.53
N LYS A 399 12.70 13.37 7.32
CA LYS A 399 12.37 14.73 7.78
C LYS A 399 12.84 15.72 6.72
N GLU A 400 11.91 16.46 6.13
CA GLU A 400 12.16 17.34 5.00
C GLU A 400 11.46 18.68 5.20
N ALA A 401 12.13 19.76 4.82
CA ALA A 401 11.53 21.09 4.81
C ALA A 401 10.79 21.31 3.48
N HIS A 402 9.50 21.63 3.56
CA HIS A 402 8.67 22.02 2.41
C HIS A 402 7.85 23.26 2.75
N VAL A 403 7.05 23.73 1.80
CA VAL A 403 6.14 24.87 1.99
C VAL A 403 4.73 24.33 2.19
N SER A 404 4.04 24.80 3.23
CA SER A 404 2.66 24.40 3.50
C SER A 404 1.66 25.00 2.51
N ASN A 405 0.41 24.53 2.55
CA ASN A 405 -0.67 25.10 1.73
C ASN A 405 -0.93 26.59 2.05
N GLU A 406 -0.56 27.04 3.24
CA GLU A 406 -0.64 28.44 3.68
C GLU A 406 0.58 29.27 3.25
N GLY A 407 1.59 28.65 2.61
CA GLY A 407 2.80 29.33 2.15
C GLY A 407 3.93 29.37 3.18
N GLU A 408 3.81 28.66 4.30
CA GLU A 408 4.77 28.71 5.40
C GLU A 408 5.83 27.59 5.32
N PRO A 409 7.12 27.88 5.54
CA PRO A 409 8.14 26.84 5.67
C PRO A 409 7.83 25.89 6.83
N THR A 410 7.70 24.60 6.52
CA THR A 410 7.26 23.56 7.46
C THR A 410 8.12 22.31 7.34
N GLU A 411 8.53 21.73 8.47
CA GLU A 411 9.16 20.40 8.51
C GLU A 411 8.08 19.32 8.45
N TYR A 412 8.21 18.42 7.48
CA TYR A 412 7.35 17.25 7.31
C TYR A 412 8.12 15.96 7.54
N VAL A 413 7.41 14.95 8.06
CA VAL A 413 7.83 13.56 7.90
C VAL A 413 7.22 13.04 6.60
N VAL A 414 8.02 13.03 5.53
CA VAL A 414 7.59 12.58 4.20
C VAL A 414 7.79 11.08 4.10
N ILE A 415 6.69 10.35 3.99
CA ILE A 415 6.67 8.89 3.85
C ILE A 415 6.58 8.55 2.37
N ARG A 416 7.54 7.78 1.85
CA ARG A 416 7.50 7.28 0.48
C ARG A 416 7.48 5.76 0.45
N LYS A 417 6.51 5.22 -0.26
CA LYS A 417 6.35 3.77 -0.49
C LYS A 417 6.20 3.50 -1.98
N GLY A 418 7.20 2.86 -2.58
CA GLY A 418 7.31 2.76 -4.04
C GLY A 418 7.62 4.10 -4.71
N ALA A 419 8.21 5.06 -3.97
CA ALA A 419 8.62 6.36 -4.49
C ALA A 419 9.94 6.78 -3.86
N THR A 420 10.75 7.55 -4.58
CA THR A 420 12.07 8.02 -4.16
C THR A 420 12.14 9.54 -4.21
N PRO A 421 12.93 10.21 -3.36
CA PRO A 421 13.20 11.63 -3.51
C PRO A 421 13.86 11.92 -4.87
N ALA A 422 13.52 13.07 -5.43
CA ALA A 422 14.02 13.65 -6.68
C ALA A 422 14.07 15.18 -6.55
N PHE A 423 14.75 15.66 -5.50
CA PHE A 423 15.04 17.09 -5.36
C PHE A 423 15.84 17.60 -6.58
N PRO A 424 15.76 18.89 -6.92
CA PRO A 424 16.58 19.52 -7.96
C PRO A 424 18.05 19.07 -7.92
N GLY A 425 18.53 18.41 -8.99
CA GLY A 425 19.90 17.92 -9.10
C GLY A 425 20.18 16.57 -8.41
N GLN A 426 19.21 16.01 -7.68
CA GLN A 426 19.39 14.73 -6.99
C GLN A 426 19.22 13.56 -7.97
N LYS A 427 20.26 12.75 -8.10
CA LYS A 427 20.23 11.51 -8.89
C LYS A 427 19.49 10.38 -8.17
N GLY A 428 18.78 9.57 -8.92
CA GLY A 428 18.11 8.36 -8.46
C GLY A 428 18.25 7.22 -9.46
N PHE A 429 18.32 5.99 -8.94
CA PHE A 429 18.29 4.78 -9.75
C PHE A 429 16.88 4.16 -9.69
N VAL A 430 16.26 4.02 -10.86
CA VAL A 430 14.91 3.49 -11.04
C VAL A 430 14.99 2.19 -11.81
N GLY A 431 14.68 1.09 -11.12
CA GLY A 431 14.79 -0.26 -11.62
C GLY A 431 13.70 -0.64 -12.62
N GLY A 432 14.10 -1.42 -13.63
CA GLY A 432 13.18 -2.17 -14.48
C GLY A 432 12.64 -3.44 -13.80
N SER A 433 11.91 -4.25 -14.56
CA SER A 433 11.66 -5.65 -14.21
C SER A 433 12.77 -6.56 -14.77
N MET A 434 12.76 -7.86 -14.48
CA MET A 434 13.80 -8.75 -15.00
C MET A 434 13.85 -8.69 -16.55
N GLY A 435 14.97 -8.22 -17.10
CA GLY A 435 15.17 -8.08 -18.55
C GLY A 435 14.56 -6.82 -19.21
N ASP A 436 14.08 -5.86 -18.43
CA ASP A 436 13.68 -4.53 -18.91
C ASP A 436 14.72 -3.45 -18.62
N ASP A 437 14.65 -2.34 -19.36
CA ASP A 437 15.52 -1.21 -19.14
C ASP A 437 15.25 -0.60 -17.76
N ALA A 438 16.33 -0.12 -17.15
CA ALA A 438 16.33 0.71 -15.96
C ALA A 438 16.87 2.10 -16.32
N VAL A 439 16.79 3.08 -15.41
CA VAL A 439 17.32 4.42 -15.69
C VAL A 439 18.05 5.00 -14.49
N ILE A 440 19.08 5.80 -14.79
CA ILE A 440 19.56 6.84 -13.88
C ILE A 440 18.81 8.11 -14.26
N LEU A 441 18.04 8.65 -13.31
CA LEU A 441 17.34 9.92 -13.47
C LEU A 441 17.86 10.95 -12.47
N GLU A 442 17.45 12.19 -12.66
CA GLU A 442 17.76 13.30 -11.78
C GLU A 442 16.54 14.21 -11.63
N GLY A 443 16.28 14.75 -10.43
CA GLY A 443 15.27 15.80 -10.27
C GLY A 443 15.64 17.02 -11.12
N ASN A 444 14.72 17.54 -11.92
CA ASN A 444 15.02 18.65 -12.82
C ASN A 444 15.37 19.91 -12.02
N ALA A 445 16.61 20.39 -12.17
CA ALA A 445 17.10 21.58 -11.47
C ALA A 445 16.65 22.91 -12.09
N ALA A 446 16.18 22.87 -13.34
CA ALA A 446 15.71 24.02 -14.09
C ALA A 446 14.38 23.66 -14.78
N PRO A 447 13.25 23.62 -14.04
CA PRO A 447 11.95 23.37 -14.63
C PRO A 447 11.65 24.41 -15.72
N PRO A 448 11.09 24.00 -16.86
CA PRO A 448 10.90 24.87 -18.04
C PRO A 448 9.81 25.92 -17.84
N ASP A 449 8.88 25.69 -16.92
CA ASP A 449 7.75 26.55 -16.61
C ASP A 449 7.35 26.44 -15.12
N GLU A 450 6.49 27.37 -14.69
CA GLU A 450 5.98 27.42 -13.33
C GLU A 450 5.07 26.23 -12.99
N GLU A 451 4.40 25.65 -13.99
CA GLU A 451 3.53 24.46 -13.82
C GLU A 451 4.37 23.24 -13.41
N THR A 452 5.51 23.01 -14.07
CA THR A 452 6.44 21.94 -13.74
C THR A 452 7.07 22.17 -12.37
N ALA A 453 7.46 23.41 -12.07
CA ALA A 453 7.98 23.77 -10.74
C ALA A 453 6.94 23.53 -9.64
N LEU A 454 5.66 23.84 -9.90
CA LEU A 454 4.57 23.55 -8.99
C LEU A 454 4.36 22.04 -8.83
N ALA A 455 4.35 21.26 -9.91
CA ALA A 455 4.23 19.80 -9.85
C ALA A 455 5.35 19.14 -9.04
N GLN A 456 6.59 19.64 -9.13
CA GLN A 456 7.70 19.20 -8.28
C GLN A 456 7.42 19.48 -6.79
N ARG A 457 6.91 20.67 -6.45
CA ARG A 457 6.57 21.03 -5.06
C ARG A 457 5.38 20.23 -4.52
N GLU A 458 4.31 20.09 -5.30
CA GLU A 458 3.10 19.36 -4.92
C GLU A 458 3.35 17.86 -4.73
N SER A 459 4.30 17.30 -5.48
CA SER A 459 4.77 15.91 -5.28
C SER A 459 5.81 15.75 -4.17
N LEU A 460 6.08 16.81 -3.40
CA LEU A 460 7.14 16.86 -2.37
C LEU A 460 8.48 16.36 -2.92
N PHE A 461 8.79 16.78 -4.15
CA PHE A 461 9.97 16.40 -4.91
C PHE A 461 10.19 14.89 -4.95
N SER A 462 9.14 14.14 -5.27
CA SER A 462 9.16 12.67 -5.32
C SER A 462 9.03 12.17 -6.75
N THR A 463 9.65 11.02 -7.03
CA THR A 463 9.50 10.32 -8.30
C THR A 463 9.31 8.82 -8.12
N VAL A 464 9.01 8.14 -9.21
CA VAL A 464 8.78 6.69 -9.26
C VAL A 464 10.04 5.90 -8.92
N HIS A 465 9.88 4.72 -8.34
CA HIS A 465 11.00 3.84 -8.01
C HIS A 465 11.25 2.70 -9.03
N GLY A 466 10.25 2.43 -9.87
CA GLY A 466 10.26 1.39 -10.89
C GLY A 466 8.95 1.36 -11.67
N ALA A 467 8.81 0.42 -12.59
CA ALA A 467 7.63 0.37 -13.48
C ALA A 467 6.34 -0.03 -12.77
N GLY A 468 6.44 -0.82 -11.69
CA GLY A 468 5.30 -1.34 -10.94
C GLY A 468 4.48 -2.42 -11.66
N ARG A 469 3.73 -3.19 -10.86
CA ARG A 469 3.11 -4.45 -11.30
C ARG A 469 1.72 -4.20 -11.89
N VAL A 470 1.37 -4.98 -12.92
CA VAL A 470 0.01 -5.02 -13.49
C VAL A 470 -0.79 -6.23 -13.03
N MET A 471 -0.17 -7.18 -12.32
CA MET A 471 -0.82 -8.35 -11.75
C MET A 471 -0.09 -8.91 -10.53
N SER A 472 -0.81 -9.67 -9.69
CA SER A 472 -0.24 -10.33 -8.51
C SER A 472 0.75 -11.44 -8.90
N ARG A 473 1.63 -11.80 -7.97
CA ARG A 473 2.59 -12.90 -8.14
C ARG A 473 1.90 -14.23 -8.46
N THR A 474 0.82 -14.53 -7.75
CA THR A 474 -0.01 -15.72 -7.97
C THR A 474 -0.71 -15.68 -9.33
N ALA A 475 -1.16 -14.52 -9.81
CA ALA A 475 -1.74 -14.41 -11.15
C ALA A 475 -0.69 -14.63 -12.25
N ALA A 476 0.55 -14.16 -12.03
CA ALA A 476 1.67 -14.32 -12.95
C ALA A 476 2.17 -15.78 -13.03
N ALA A 477 2.60 -16.36 -11.90
CA ALA A 477 3.20 -17.70 -11.84
C ALA A 477 2.22 -18.86 -11.63
N GLY A 478 0.98 -18.56 -11.23
CA GLY A 478 0.01 -19.56 -10.80
C GLY A 478 0.15 -19.91 -9.32
N LYS A 479 -0.70 -20.81 -8.85
CA LYS A 479 -0.69 -21.29 -7.47
C LYS A 479 -0.05 -22.66 -7.43
N ARG A 480 0.92 -22.87 -6.54
CA ARG A 480 1.51 -24.18 -6.25
C ARG A 480 1.25 -24.56 -4.79
N ASN A 481 1.22 -25.84 -4.48
CA ASN A 481 1.22 -26.29 -3.09
C ASN A 481 2.67 -26.47 -2.57
N ARG A 482 2.81 -26.73 -1.26
CA ARG A 482 4.12 -26.96 -0.61
C ARG A 482 4.94 -28.12 -1.21
N ARG A 483 4.34 -28.99 -2.02
CA ARG A 483 5.01 -30.10 -2.75
C ARG A 483 5.33 -29.73 -4.21
N GLY A 484 5.18 -28.47 -4.59
CA GLY A 484 5.44 -27.98 -5.95
C GLY A 484 4.35 -28.30 -6.99
N LYS A 485 3.26 -28.99 -6.59
CA LYS A 485 2.16 -29.31 -7.52
C LYS A 485 1.40 -28.03 -7.88
N VAL A 486 1.26 -27.78 -9.18
CA VAL A 486 0.46 -26.68 -9.72
C VAL A 486 -1.02 -26.93 -9.38
N LEU A 487 -1.59 -26.02 -8.60
CA LEU A 487 -3.02 -25.97 -8.27
C LEU A 487 -3.79 -25.16 -9.32
N SER A 488 -3.18 -24.11 -9.85
CA SER A 488 -3.71 -23.34 -10.97
C SER A 488 -2.55 -22.79 -11.82
N PRO A 489 -2.64 -22.83 -13.15
CA PRO A 489 -1.61 -22.25 -14.01
C PRO A 489 -1.56 -20.72 -13.85
N GLY A 490 -0.38 -20.15 -14.08
CA GLY A 490 -0.19 -18.71 -14.18
C GLY A 490 -0.58 -18.17 -15.55
N ARG A 491 -0.68 -16.84 -15.65
CA ARG A 491 -0.89 -16.14 -16.94
C ARG A 491 0.38 -16.04 -17.78
N ILE A 492 1.55 -16.23 -17.17
CA ILE A 492 2.84 -16.15 -17.84
C ILE A 492 3.43 -17.55 -17.91
N SER A 493 3.84 -17.97 -19.11
CA SER A 493 4.52 -19.24 -19.33
C SER A 493 6.04 -19.06 -19.37
N GLN A 494 6.78 -20.17 -19.21
CA GLN A 494 8.23 -20.15 -19.34
C GLN A 494 8.66 -19.74 -20.76
N GLU A 495 7.92 -20.16 -21.77
CA GLU A 495 8.17 -19.80 -23.17
C GLU A 495 8.02 -18.29 -23.39
N MET A 496 7.00 -17.65 -22.77
CA MET A 496 6.83 -16.21 -22.84
C MET A 496 8.03 -15.47 -22.24
N LEU A 497 8.51 -15.92 -21.08
CA LEU A 497 9.70 -15.35 -20.44
C LEU A 497 10.95 -15.55 -21.32
N GLN A 498 11.20 -16.77 -21.81
CA GLN A 498 12.35 -17.07 -22.65
C GLN A 498 12.33 -16.29 -23.98
N GLN A 499 11.16 -16.12 -24.59
CA GLN A 499 11.00 -15.27 -25.78
C GLN A 499 11.35 -13.81 -25.48
N TRP A 500 10.96 -13.30 -24.31
CA TRP A 500 11.31 -11.94 -23.89
C TRP A 500 12.82 -11.78 -23.71
N LEU A 501 13.44 -12.66 -22.92
CA LEU A 501 14.88 -12.66 -22.66
C LEU A 501 15.68 -12.85 -23.95
N GLY A 502 15.24 -13.74 -24.83
CA GLY A 502 15.88 -13.98 -26.13
C GLY A 502 15.81 -12.78 -27.07
N LYS A 503 14.68 -12.05 -27.10
CA LYS A 503 14.56 -10.79 -27.88
C LYS A 503 15.43 -9.68 -27.32
N ARG A 504 15.62 -9.64 -26.00
CA ARG A 504 16.40 -8.60 -25.32
C ARG A 504 17.88 -8.97 -25.19
N GLY A 505 18.24 -10.23 -25.34
CA GLY A 505 19.62 -10.72 -25.21
C GLY A 505 20.09 -10.65 -23.77
N VAL A 506 19.28 -11.12 -22.83
CA VAL A 506 19.57 -11.03 -21.39
C VAL A 506 19.98 -12.40 -20.86
N ILE A 507 21.08 -12.46 -20.13
CA ILE A 507 21.54 -13.65 -19.40
C ILE A 507 20.90 -13.64 -18.01
N LEU A 508 19.90 -14.49 -17.81
CA LEU A 508 19.23 -14.63 -16.51
C LEU A 508 19.81 -15.82 -15.72
N ARG A 509 20.09 -15.61 -14.43
CA ARG A 509 20.34 -16.64 -13.42
C ARG A 509 19.29 -16.53 -12.31
N GLY A 510 18.63 -17.65 -12.03
CA GLY A 510 17.45 -17.67 -11.16
C GLY A 510 16.22 -17.07 -11.84
N GLY A 511 15.42 -16.32 -11.08
CA GLY A 511 14.20 -15.68 -11.55
C GLY A 511 12.99 -16.62 -11.57
N GLY A 512 11.84 -16.09 -11.16
CA GLY A 512 10.56 -16.79 -11.18
C GLY A 512 9.59 -16.13 -12.16
N LEU A 513 8.60 -16.90 -12.63
CA LEU A 513 7.52 -16.40 -13.49
C LEU A 513 6.68 -15.30 -12.82
N ASP A 514 6.73 -15.22 -11.49
CA ASP A 514 6.03 -14.22 -10.70
C ASP A 514 6.64 -12.82 -10.84
N GLU A 515 7.89 -12.73 -11.26
CA GLU A 515 8.65 -11.49 -11.46
C GLU A 515 9.00 -11.24 -12.94
N ALA A 516 8.46 -12.07 -13.85
CA ALA A 516 8.67 -11.94 -15.28
C ALA A 516 8.20 -10.57 -15.82
N PRO A 517 8.84 -10.03 -16.87
CA PRO A 517 8.57 -8.67 -17.33
C PRO A 517 7.11 -8.42 -17.74
N GLN A 518 6.40 -9.44 -18.21
CA GLN A 518 4.98 -9.35 -18.54
C GLN A 518 4.07 -9.05 -17.32
N ALA A 519 4.57 -9.23 -16.09
CA ALA A 519 3.86 -8.86 -14.88
C ALA A 519 3.98 -7.36 -14.52
N TYR A 520 4.73 -6.59 -15.31
CA TYR A 520 5.08 -5.19 -15.04
C TYR A 520 4.65 -4.23 -16.15
N ARG A 521 4.37 -2.97 -15.77
CA ARG A 521 4.21 -1.87 -16.73
C ARG A 521 5.53 -1.65 -17.47
N ARG A 522 5.49 -0.88 -18.56
CA ARG A 522 6.69 -0.50 -19.30
C ARG A 522 7.26 0.77 -18.68
N LEU A 523 8.53 0.74 -18.24
CA LEU A 523 9.16 1.86 -17.56
C LEU A 523 9.11 3.17 -18.35
N PRO A 524 9.36 3.21 -19.69
CA PRO A 524 9.28 4.46 -20.45
C PRO A 524 7.95 5.19 -20.32
N ARG A 525 6.83 4.46 -20.30
CA ARG A 525 5.48 5.05 -20.13
C ARG A 525 5.25 5.59 -18.72
N VAL A 526 5.88 5.00 -17.72
CA VAL A 526 5.80 5.47 -16.32
C VAL A 526 6.63 6.74 -16.16
N LEU A 527 7.81 6.80 -16.79
CA LEU A 527 8.66 8.00 -16.80
C LEU A 527 8.03 9.15 -17.59
N GLU A 528 7.36 8.88 -18.71
CA GLU A 528 6.62 9.88 -19.49
C GLU A 528 5.58 10.62 -18.63
N ALA A 529 4.92 9.91 -17.70
CA ALA A 529 3.95 10.51 -16.78
C ALA A 529 4.59 11.43 -15.72
N GLN A 530 5.91 11.40 -15.54
CA GLN A 530 6.62 12.37 -14.69
C GLN A 530 6.88 13.69 -15.41
N GLY A 531 6.73 13.73 -16.74
CA GLY A 531 7.01 14.92 -17.54
C GLY A 531 8.42 15.46 -17.29
N GLU A 532 8.54 16.78 -17.25
CA GLU A 532 9.82 17.48 -17.09
C GLU A 532 10.19 17.73 -15.62
N THR A 533 9.49 17.10 -14.66
CA THR A 533 9.88 17.15 -13.23
C THR A 533 11.19 16.42 -12.96
N ILE A 534 11.58 15.50 -13.84
CA ILE A 534 12.82 14.72 -13.80
C ILE A 534 13.51 14.76 -15.17
N GLN A 535 14.81 14.42 -15.18
CA GLN A 535 15.60 14.23 -16.39
C GLN A 535 16.23 12.84 -16.37
N VAL A 536 16.05 12.06 -17.45
CA VAL A 536 16.76 10.79 -17.61
C VAL A 536 18.19 11.10 -18.03
N ARG A 537 19.16 10.69 -17.21
CA ARG A 537 20.60 10.87 -17.46
C ARG A 537 21.18 9.70 -18.24
N HIS A 538 20.78 8.48 -17.90
CA HIS A 538 21.22 7.26 -18.58
C HIS A 538 20.08 6.26 -18.70
N THR A 539 20.02 5.57 -19.84
CA THR A 539 19.15 4.40 -20.02
C THR A 539 20.01 3.14 -19.92
N LEU A 540 19.66 2.27 -18.98
CA LEU A 540 20.45 1.10 -18.62
C LEU A 540 19.80 -0.16 -19.19
N ARG A 541 20.43 -0.76 -20.21
CA ARG A 541 20.00 -2.02 -20.80
C ARG A 541 20.58 -3.20 -20.02
N PRO A 542 19.77 -4.14 -19.51
CA PRO A 542 20.29 -5.30 -18.78
C PRO A 542 21.04 -6.24 -19.73
N LEU A 543 22.18 -6.74 -19.28
CA LEU A 543 23.00 -7.76 -19.94
C LEU A 543 22.97 -9.07 -19.15
N ILE A 544 23.23 -8.97 -17.84
CA ILE A 544 23.20 -10.09 -16.89
C ILE A 544 22.24 -9.72 -15.76
N VAL A 545 21.40 -10.68 -15.36
CA VAL A 545 20.43 -10.55 -14.26
C VAL A 545 20.58 -11.76 -13.37
N ALA A 546 20.82 -11.54 -12.07
CA ALA A 546 20.88 -12.59 -11.06
C ALA A 546 19.83 -12.34 -9.97
N MET A 547 19.01 -13.36 -9.71
CA MET A 547 17.89 -13.29 -8.77
C MET A 547 17.72 -14.61 -8.01
N ALA A 548 16.89 -14.60 -6.97
CA ALA A 548 16.40 -15.82 -6.33
C ALA A 548 15.76 -16.78 -7.34
N GLY A 549 16.03 -18.08 -7.20
CA GLY A 549 15.42 -19.11 -8.05
C GLY A 549 13.94 -19.34 -7.76
N ALA A 550 13.19 -19.82 -8.75
CA ALA A 550 11.75 -20.10 -8.66
C ALA A 550 11.33 -21.15 -7.60
N GLY A 551 12.30 -21.85 -6.99
CA GLY A 551 12.08 -22.88 -5.96
C GLY A 551 12.41 -22.43 -4.53
N GLU A 552 12.85 -21.20 -4.32
CA GLU A 552 13.15 -20.72 -2.97
C GLU A 552 11.86 -20.45 -2.19
N MET A 553 11.66 -21.21 -1.11
CA MET A 553 10.49 -21.13 -0.25
C MET A 553 10.48 -19.79 0.53
N ASP A 554 9.33 -19.12 0.53
CA ASP A 554 9.09 -17.94 1.38
C ASP A 554 8.46 -18.40 2.72
N PRO A 555 9.23 -18.49 3.82
CA PRO A 555 8.70 -18.98 5.10
C PRO A 555 7.69 -18.02 5.77
N TYR A 556 7.47 -16.83 5.22
CA TYR A 556 6.56 -15.82 5.78
C TYR A 556 5.25 -15.69 4.99
N LYS A 557 5.14 -16.26 3.78
CA LYS A 557 3.91 -16.26 2.95
C LYS A 557 3.13 -17.57 2.95
N ASP A 558 3.71 -18.69 3.40
CA ASP A 558 3.14 -20.04 3.32
C ASP A 558 2.63 -20.63 4.64
#